data_AF-A0A357JH87-F1
#
_entry.id   AF-A0A357JH87-F1
#
_cell.length_a   1.000
_cell.length_b   1.000
_cell.length_c   1.000
_cell.angle_alpha   90.00
_cell.angle_beta   90.00
_cell.angle_gamma   90.00
#
_symmetry.space_group_name_H-M   'P 1'
#
loop_
_entity.id
_entity.type
_entity.pdbx_description
1 polymer ?
#
loop_
_entity_poly.entity_id
_entity_poly.type
_entity_poly.pdbx_seq_one_letter_code
_entity_poly.pdbx_strand_id
1 'polypeptide(L)'
;MIRKILIILSLGLLLTSCIPNKELIYFQGEPSAKKSIHKILNEPYKLQVNDILDVRIKANNEELVGLFNQSVQQNTQSNGQINEGSFYFNSYTIDRQGEIRLPY
;
A
#
# COMPACT_ATOMS: atom_id res chain seq x y z
N MET A 1 -4.77 -9.93 -61.19
CA MET A 1 -3.63 -10.24 -60.29
C MET A 1 -3.30 -9.10 -59.32
N ILE A 2 -3.39 -7.83 -59.75
CA ILE A 2 -3.10 -6.64 -58.93
C ILE A 2 -3.93 -6.54 -57.61
N ARG A 3 -5.21 -6.93 -57.63
CA ARG A 3 -6.09 -6.88 -56.43
C ARG A 3 -5.62 -7.81 -55.31
N LYS A 4 -5.07 -8.98 -55.64
CA LYS A 4 -4.54 -9.94 -54.65
C LYS A 4 -3.26 -9.42 -54.01
N ILE A 5 -2.42 -8.75 -54.80
CA ILE A 5 -1.18 -8.11 -54.33
C ILE A 5 -1.50 -6.98 -53.34
N LEU A 6 -2.51 -6.16 -53.63
CA LEU A 6 -2.93 -5.08 -52.71
C LEU A 6 -3.45 -5.62 -51.37
N ILE A 7 -4.19 -6.74 -51.38
CA ILE A 7 -4.68 -7.37 -50.15
C ILE A 7 -3.53 -7.94 -49.32
N ILE A 8 -2.56 -8.60 -49.96
CA ILE A 8 -1.38 -9.16 -49.29
C ILE A 8 -0.50 -8.04 -48.70
N LEU A 9 -0.33 -6.93 -49.43
CA LEU A 9 0.42 -5.78 -48.96
C LEU A 9 -0.25 -5.13 -47.74
N SER A 10 -1.57 -4.95 -47.79
CA SER A 10 -2.37 -4.42 -46.67
C SER A 10 -2.25 -5.30 -45.42
N LEU A 11 -2.31 -6.63 -45.58
CA LEU A 11 -2.17 -7.57 -44.47
C LEU A 11 -0.74 -7.56 -43.88
N GLY A 12 0.28 -7.37 -44.71
CA GLY A 12 1.67 -7.25 -44.26
C GLY A 12 1.92 -5.99 -43.41
N LEU A 13 1.29 -4.86 -43.76
CA LEU A 13 1.39 -3.60 -43.00
C LEU A 13 0.77 -3.69 -41.60
N LEU A 14 -0.22 -4.55 -41.39
CA LEU A 14 -0.84 -4.75 -40.07
C LEU A 14 0.07 -5.54 -39.12
N LEU A 15 0.91 -6.43 -39.66
CA LEU A 15 1.81 -7.29 -38.89
C LEU A 15 3.09 -6.57 -38.40
N THR A 16 3.43 -5.40 -38.95
CA THR A 16 4.60 -4.61 -38.52
C THR A 16 4.31 -3.67 -37.35
N SER A 17 3.06 -3.55 -36.91
CA SER A 17 2.66 -2.70 -35.77
C SER A 17 3.01 -3.27 -34.39
N CYS A 18 3.61 -4.47 -34.33
CA CYS A 18 3.95 -5.12 -33.07
C CYS A 18 5.20 -4.48 -32.45
N ILE A 19 4.99 -3.54 -31.52
CA ILE A 19 6.07 -2.96 -30.69
C ILE A 19 6.52 -4.03 -29.69
N PRO A 20 7.82 -4.34 -29.60
CA PRO A 20 8.31 -5.29 -28.62
C PRO A 20 8.08 -4.74 -27.20
N ASN A 21 7.50 -5.57 -26.32
CA ASN A 21 7.17 -5.24 -24.92
C ASN A 21 8.33 -4.60 -24.12
N LYS A 22 9.58 -4.79 -24.56
CA LYS A 22 10.78 -4.17 -23.98
C LYS A 22 10.74 -2.63 -23.96
N GLU A 23 9.98 -2.00 -24.85
CA GLU A 23 9.87 -0.53 -24.96
C GLU A 23 8.67 0.04 -24.17
N LEU A 24 7.74 -0.82 -23.73
CA LEU A 24 6.60 -0.41 -22.90
C LEU A 24 6.93 -0.37 -21.41
N ILE A 25 8.06 -0.94 -20.99
CA ILE A 25 8.55 -0.87 -19.61
C ILE A 25 9.37 0.41 -19.48
N TYR A 26 8.67 1.54 -19.37
CA TYR A 26 9.28 2.81 -18.98
C TYR A 26 9.92 2.65 -17.59
N PHE A 27 11.11 3.25 -17.41
CA PHE A 27 11.86 3.39 -16.15
C PHE A 27 12.73 2.24 -15.61
N GLN A 28 12.86 1.10 -16.27
CA GLN A 28 13.85 0.10 -15.85
C GLN A 28 15.01 0.08 -16.83
N GLY A 29 16.02 0.92 -16.57
CA GLY A 29 17.32 0.81 -17.25
C GLY A 29 17.92 -0.58 -17.10
N GLU A 30 19.06 -0.85 -17.76
CA GLU A 30 19.77 -2.13 -17.66
C GLU A 30 19.87 -2.59 -16.20
N PRO A 31 19.56 -3.86 -15.87
CA PRO A 31 19.67 -4.39 -14.52
C PRO A 31 21.15 -4.45 -14.15
N SER A 32 21.72 -3.32 -13.76
CA SER A 32 22.96 -3.28 -13.02
C SER A 32 22.70 -4.05 -11.75
N ALA A 33 23.42 -5.15 -11.55
CA ALA A 33 23.47 -5.85 -10.27
C ALA A 33 24.11 -4.91 -9.25
N LYS A 34 23.35 -3.89 -8.81
CA LYS A 34 23.66 -3.12 -7.62
C LYS A 34 23.56 -4.15 -6.51
N LYS A 35 24.72 -4.66 -6.10
CA LYS A 35 24.89 -5.34 -4.83
C LYS A 35 24.54 -4.30 -3.77
N SER A 36 23.25 -4.18 -3.48
CA SER A 36 22.74 -3.37 -2.40
C SER A 36 23.33 -3.97 -1.14
N ILE A 37 24.38 -3.33 -0.63
CA ILE A 37 24.85 -3.57 0.72
C ILE A 37 23.72 -3.05 1.60
N HIS A 38 22.75 -3.93 1.87
CA HIS A 38 21.70 -3.67 2.83
C HIS A 38 22.38 -3.67 4.19
N LYS A 39 22.44 -2.50 4.83
CA LYS A 39 22.75 -2.44 6.25
C LYS A 39 21.72 -3.36 6.91
N ILE A 40 22.18 -4.37 7.65
CA ILE A 40 21.30 -5.21 8.46
C ILE A 40 20.68 -4.25 9.48
N LEU A 41 19.43 -3.87 9.23
CA LEU A 41 18.67 -2.96 10.08
C LEU A 41 18.22 -3.75 11.31
N ASN A 42 19.17 -4.07 12.19
CA ASN A 42 18.89 -4.68 13.50
C ASN A 42 18.57 -3.62 14.56
N GLU A 43 18.33 -2.38 14.13
CA GLU A 43 17.93 -1.29 15.01
C GLU A 43 16.41 -1.37 15.17
N PRO A 44 15.87 -1.26 16.40
CA PRO A 44 14.43 -1.28 16.61
C PRO A 44 13.77 -0.10 15.87
N TYR A 45 12.62 -0.38 15.26
CA TYR A 45 11.84 0.65 14.56
C TYR A 45 11.50 1.80 15.51
N LYS A 46 11.72 3.02 15.03
CA LYS A 46 11.35 4.25 15.74
C LYS A 46 10.16 4.87 15.04
N LEU A 47 9.14 5.19 15.83
CA LEU A 47 7.95 5.88 15.35
C LEU A 47 8.31 7.25 14.78
N GLN A 48 7.63 7.65 13.70
CA GLN A 48 7.87 8.90 12.99
C GLN A 48 6.60 9.75 12.87
N VAL A 49 6.77 11.04 12.62
CA VAL A 49 5.66 11.96 12.35
C VAL A 49 4.85 11.43 11.15
N ASN A 50 3.53 11.46 11.27
CA ASN A 50 2.54 10.89 10.34
C ASN A 50 2.41 9.36 10.35
N ASP A 51 3.11 8.64 11.23
CA ASP A 51 2.78 7.23 11.46
C ASP A 51 1.37 7.11 12.07
N ILE A 52 0.69 6.02 11.73
CA ILE A 52 -0.66 5.69 12.22
C ILE A 52 -0.55 4.51 13.19
N LEU A 53 -1.06 4.69 14.41
CA LEU A 53 -0.97 3.73 15.51
C LEU A 53 -2.35 3.19 15.90
N ASP A 54 -2.45 1.86 16.02
CA ASP A 54 -3.54 1.19 16.77
C ASP A 54 -3.14 1.10 18.24
N VAL A 55 -3.84 1.85 19.10
CA VAL A 55 -3.56 1.93 20.54
C VAL A 55 -4.72 1.33 21.31
N ARG A 56 -4.46 0.21 22.00
CA ARG A 56 -5.45 -0.47 22.87
C ARG A 56 -5.06 -0.34 24.33
N ILE A 57 -5.86 0.38 25.10
CA ILE A 57 -5.64 0.59 26.53
C ILE A 57 -6.38 -0.51 27.32
N LYS A 58 -5.66 -1.18 28.21
CA LYS A 58 -6.18 -2.25 29.06
C LYS A 58 -5.92 -1.94 30.52
N ALA A 59 -6.92 -2.17 31.37
CA ALA A 59 -6.80 -2.08 32.81
C ALA A 59 -7.57 -3.22 33.47
N ASN A 60 -7.27 -3.49 34.74
CA ASN A 60 -7.99 -4.48 35.54
C ASN A 60 -9.45 -4.07 35.76
N ASN A 61 -9.73 -2.76 35.84
CA ASN A 61 -11.08 -2.23 35.87
C ASN A 61 -11.41 -1.65 34.49
N GLU A 62 -12.30 -2.32 33.77
CA GLU A 62 -12.70 -1.95 32.42
C GLU A 62 -13.46 -0.62 32.36
N GLU A 63 -14.17 -0.23 33.43
CA GLU A 63 -14.90 1.05 33.47
C GLU A 63 -13.97 2.26 33.35
N LEU A 64 -12.75 2.16 33.88
CA LEU A 64 -11.75 3.23 33.81
C LEU A 64 -11.19 3.43 32.41
N VAL A 65 -11.22 2.38 31.58
CA VAL A 65 -10.67 2.41 30.22
C VAL A 65 -11.74 2.41 29.14
N GLY A 66 -13.02 2.29 29.53
CA GLY A 66 -14.16 2.28 28.62
C GLY A 66 -14.24 3.54 27.75
N LEU A 67 -13.77 4.69 28.26
CA LEU A 67 -13.73 5.95 27.52
C LEU A 67 -12.73 5.93 26.35
N PHE A 68 -11.66 5.15 26.45
CA PHE A 68 -10.63 5.03 25.41
C PHE A 68 -10.93 3.91 24.41
N ASN A 69 -11.82 3.00 24.77
CA ASN A 69 -12.36 2.02 23.86
C ASN A 69 -13.38 2.72 22.97
N GLN A 70 -12.91 3.38 21.92
CA GLN A 70 -13.77 3.89 20.85
C GLN A 70 -14.67 2.74 20.42
N SER A 71 -15.97 2.94 20.60
CA SER A 71 -16.96 1.89 20.44
C SER A 71 -16.77 1.25 19.08
N VAL A 72 -16.34 -0.01 19.11
CA VAL A 72 -16.62 -0.97 18.06
C VAL A 72 -18.13 -0.98 17.97
N GLN A 73 -18.69 -0.12 17.11
CA GLN A 73 -20.05 -0.31 16.67
C GLN A 73 -20.01 -1.65 15.96
N GLN A 74 -20.46 -2.66 16.70
CA GLN A 74 -20.55 -4.04 16.29
C GLN A 74 -21.31 -4.09 14.97
N ASN A 75 -20.59 -4.09 13.87
CA ASN A 75 -21.03 -4.82 12.70
C ASN A 75 -20.26 -6.14 12.72
N THR A 76 -20.82 -7.06 13.50
CA THR A 76 -20.99 -8.47 13.18
C THR A 76 -20.09 -9.07 12.10
N GLN A 77 -19.39 -10.14 12.48
CA GLN A 77 -18.96 -11.24 11.60
C GLN A 77 -18.05 -10.88 10.42
N SER A 78 -16.73 -10.97 10.61
CA SER A 78 -15.85 -11.72 9.71
C SER A 78 -14.39 -11.63 10.16
N ASN A 79 -13.92 -12.71 10.77
CA ASN A 79 -12.66 -13.35 10.43
C ASN A 79 -11.48 -12.41 10.05
N GLY A 80 -10.81 -11.79 11.02
CA GLY A 80 -9.42 -11.31 10.89
C GLY A 80 -9.10 -10.26 9.80
N GLN A 81 -10.09 -9.78 9.04
CA GLN A 81 -9.91 -8.74 8.04
C GLN A 81 -10.07 -7.38 8.71
N ILE A 82 -8.94 -6.73 8.96
CA ILE A 82 -8.92 -5.29 9.20
C ILE A 82 -9.54 -4.65 7.95
N ASN A 83 -10.77 -4.16 8.09
CA ASN A 83 -11.40 -3.37 7.06
C ASN A 83 -10.61 -2.05 7.01
N GLU A 84 -9.92 -1.75 5.91
CA GLU A 84 -9.04 -0.57 5.74
C GLU A 84 -9.70 0.73 6.22
N GLY A 85 -11.03 0.87 6.01
CA GLY A 85 -11.79 2.00 6.50
C GLY A 85 -11.87 2.09 8.03
N SER A 86 -11.98 0.97 8.74
CA SER A 86 -12.05 0.92 10.21
C SER A 86 -10.73 1.34 10.86
N PHE A 87 -9.60 0.95 10.28
CA PHE A 87 -8.28 1.37 10.77
C PHE A 87 -8.11 2.89 10.66
N TYR A 88 -8.56 3.50 9.58
CA TYR A 88 -8.50 4.96 9.41
C TYR A 88 -9.29 5.73 10.47
N PHE A 89 -10.45 5.22 10.90
CA PHE A 89 -11.29 5.92 11.89
C PHE A 89 -10.91 5.67 13.35
N ASN A 90 -10.27 4.54 13.66
CA ASN A 90 -9.97 4.12 15.04
C ASN A 90 -8.47 4.21 15.40
N SER A 91 -7.65 4.85 14.56
CA SER A 91 -6.21 4.97 14.79
C SER A 91 -5.78 6.38 15.13
N TYR A 92 -4.61 6.49 15.77
CA TYR A 92 -3.99 7.75 16.17
C TYR A 92 -2.84 8.11 15.23
N THR A 93 -2.82 9.34 14.74
CA THR A 93 -1.70 9.84 13.93
C THR A 93 -0.71 10.60 14.82
N ILE A 94 0.59 10.36 14.62
CA ILE A 94 1.66 11.10 15.30
C ILE A 94 1.77 12.49 14.70
N ASP A 95 1.57 13.52 15.53
CA ASP A 95 1.63 14.91 15.11
C ASP A 95 3.07 15.41 14.89
N ARG A 96 3.22 16.69 14.53
CA ARG A 96 4.53 17.31 14.26
C ARG A 96 5.42 17.41 15.50
N GLN A 97 4.84 17.32 16.69
CA GLN A 97 5.53 17.33 17.97
C GLN A 97 5.97 15.92 18.38
N GLY A 98 5.52 14.88 17.67
CA GLY A 98 5.80 13.49 18.00
C GLY A 98 4.80 12.90 18.99
N GLU A 99 3.64 13.53 19.17
CA GLU A 99 2.64 13.15 20.16
C GLU A 99 1.39 12.55 19.48
N ILE A 100 0.69 11.68 20.21
CA ILE A 100 -0.67 11.25 19.85
C ILE A 100 -1.66 11.88 20.83
N ARG A 101 -2.86 12.20 20.34
CA ARG A 101 -3.93 12.77 21.17
C ARG A 101 -4.98 11.72 21.47
N LEU A 102 -5.06 11.33 22.73
CA LEU A 102 -6.14 10.48 23.22
C LEU A 102 -7.40 11.33 23.45
N PRO A 103 -8.60 10.76 23.30
CA PRO A 103 -9.82 11.43 23.75
C PRO A 103 -9.74 11.59 25.27
N TYR A 104 -9.72 12.86 25.73
CA TYR A 104 -9.48 13.39 27.09
C TYR A 104 -8.04 13.78 27.43
#